data_AF-X1DXH6-F1
#
_entry.id   AF-X1DXH6-F1
#
_cell.length_a   1.000
_cell.length_b   1.000
_cell.length_c   1.000
_cell.angle_alpha   90.00
_cell.angle_beta   90.00
_cell.angle_gamma   90.00
#
_symmetry.space_group_name_H-M   'P 1'
#
loop_
_entity.id
_entity.type
_entity.pdbx_description
1 polymer ?
#
loop_
_entity_poly.entity_id
_entity_poly.type
_entity_poly.pdbx_seq_one_letter_code
_entity_poly.pdbx_strand_id
1 'polypeptide(L)'
;MNGNSLFKKGLAVAVILLFIGMSVVPSTGIIVEDAQIDCFSIPYYWANQPPEALNITGPHYGRPGMKYTFCIEGVDPGPDGDALFCMWDWDDGNNTWWLGPYDSGEMMCASHAWSEEGTYT
;
A
#
# COMPACT_ATOMS: atom_id res chain seq x y z
N MET A 1 -8.55 63.17 -65.71
CA MET A 1 -7.64 63.95 -64.84
C MET A 1 -6.88 62.98 -63.96
N ASN A 2 -5.54 63.00 -64.08
CA ASN A 2 -4.50 62.57 -63.13
C ASN A 2 -4.74 61.28 -62.33
N GLY A 3 -3.99 60.20 -62.58
CA GLY A 3 -2.60 60.06 -62.13
C GLY A 3 -2.63 59.62 -60.66
N ASN A 4 -2.28 58.37 -60.32
CA ASN A 4 -0.90 57.93 -60.33
C ASN A 4 -0.75 56.41 -60.45
N SER A 5 0.08 56.04 -61.41
CA SER A 5 0.91 54.83 -61.39
C SER A 5 1.70 54.79 -60.08
N LEU A 6 1.81 53.62 -59.46
CA LEU A 6 3.05 53.15 -58.84
C LEU A 6 2.98 51.65 -58.54
N PHE A 7 3.03 50.86 -59.61
CA PHE A 7 3.70 49.57 -59.55
C PHE A 7 5.22 49.85 -59.46
N LYS A 8 5.81 49.69 -58.28
CA LYS A 8 7.26 49.45 -58.13
C LYS A 8 7.53 48.34 -57.12
N LYS A 9 7.50 47.11 -57.64
CA LYS A 9 8.46 46.00 -57.48
C LYS A 9 9.12 45.71 -56.12
N GLY A 10 9.01 44.44 -55.71
CA GLY A 10 9.91 43.70 -54.78
C GLY A 10 9.29 43.55 -53.39
N LEU A 11 9.16 42.39 -52.74
CA LEU A 11 9.86 41.11 -52.81
C LEU A 11 8.94 40.06 -52.15
N ALA A 12 8.90 38.84 -52.68
CA ALA A 12 8.08 37.74 -52.17
C ALA A 12 8.61 37.17 -50.84
N VAL A 13 7.74 36.97 -49.85
CA VAL A 13 7.82 35.85 -48.89
C VAL A 13 6.40 35.44 -48.52
N ALA A 14 6.05 34.20 -48.88
CA ALA A 14 4.83 33.51 -48.44
C ALA A 14 5.08 32.85 -47.09
N VAL A 15 4.13 32.88 -46.14
CA VAL A 15 3.85 31.80 -45.16
C VAL A 15 2.41 31.92 -44.61
N ILE A 16 1.56 30.99 -45.07
CA ILE A 16 0.49 30.21 -44.41
C ILE A 16 -0.63 30.92 -43.61
N LEU A 17 -1.84 30.87 -44.18
CA LEU A 17 -3.14 31.15 -43.57
C LEU A 17 -3.57 30.01 -42.62
N LEU A 18 -3.92 30.32 -41.37
CA LEU A 18 -4.62 29.40 -40.48
C LEU A 18 -6.14 29.69 -40.56
N PHE A 19 -6.89 28.73 -41.08
CA PHE A 19 -8.34 28.79 -41.25
C PHE A 19 -9.05 28.78 -39.89
N ILE A 20 -9.78 29.84 -39.54
CA ILE A 20 -10.82 29.78 -38.51
C ILE A 20 -12.16 29.71 -39.24
N GLY A 21 -12.56 28.49 -39.61
CA GLY A 21 -13.87 28.21 -40.16
C GLY A 21 -14.94 28.38 -39.08
N MET A 22 -15.80 29.38 -39.26
CA MET A 22 -17.06 29.44 -38.54
C MET A 22 -17.94 28.28 -39.01
N SER A 23 -18.25 27.35 -38.11
CA SER A 23 -19.34 26.39 -38.27
C SER A 23 -20.16 26.40 -37.00
N VAL A 24 -21.28 27.12 -37.03
CA VAL A 24 -22.34 27.02 -36.02
C VAL A 24 -23.09 25.72 -36.26
N VAL A 25 -22.90 24.75 -35.36
CA VAL A 25 -23.78 23.58 -35.26
C VAL A 25 -24.79 23.88 -34.15
N PRO A 26 -26.10 24.01 -34.42
CA PRO A 26 -27.11 24.02 -33.37
C PRO A 26 -27.60 22.58 -33.19
N SER A 27 -27.21 21.90 -32.11
CA SER A 27 -27.82 20.62 -31.78
C SER A 27 -27.66 20.28 -30.31
N THR A 28 -28.80 20.28 -29.61
CA THR A 28 -29.24 19.28 -28.62
C THR A 28 -28.17 18.51 -27.84
N GLY A 29 -28.21 18.67 -26.52
CA GLY A 29 -27.66 17.69 -25.60
C GLY A 29 -27.15 18.37 -24.36
N ILE A 30 -27.72 18.02 -23.21
CA ILE A 30 -27.01 18.14 -21.94
C ILE A 30 -25.72 17.35 -22.13
N ILE A 31 -24.60 18.06 -22.29
CA ILE A 31 -23.29 17.47 -22.07
C ILE A 31 -23.16 17.39 -20.56
N VAL A 32 -23.42 16.21 -20.01
CA VAL A 32 -22.71 15.80 -18.80
C VAL A 32 -21.28 15.57 -19.30
N GLU A 33 -20.49 16.64 -19.40
CA GLU A 33 -19.05 16.49 -19.51
C GLU A 33 -18.65 15.82 -18.21
N ASP A 34 -18.31 14.54 -18.33
CA ASP A 34 -17.74 13.61 -17.37
C ASP A 34 -17.98 14.00 -15.91
N ALA A 35 -18.69 13.14 -15.17
CA ALA A 35 -18.65 13.19 -13.72
C ALA A 35 -17.17 13.18 -13.28
N GLN A 36 -16.62 14.37 -13.08
CA GLN A 36 -15.37 14.56 -12.41
C GLN A 36 -15.75 14.29 -10.97
N ILE A 37 -15.77 13.00 -10.63
CA ILE A 37 -15.56 12.58 -9.27
C ILE A 37 -14.17 13.11 -8.97
N ASP A 38 -14.11 14.35 -8.48
CA ASP A 38 -12.96 14.85 -7.79
C ASP A 38 -12.94 14.10 -6.46
N CYS A 39 -12.60 12.82 -6.54
CA CYS A 39 -12.15 12.04 -5.42
C CYS A 39 -10.84 12.72 -5.05
N PHE A 40 -10.93 13.72 -4.16
CA PHE A 40 -9.80 14.14 -3.38
C PHE A 40 -9.33 12.88 -2.65
N SER A 41 -8.35 12.20 -3.23
CA SER A 41 -7.51 11.26 -2.53
C SER A 41 -6.90 12.06 -1.40
N ILE A 42 -7.56 12.10 -0.25
CA ILE A 42 -6.83 12.34 0.99
C ILE A 42 -5.68 11.33 0.92
N PRO A 43 -4.40 11.73 0.96
CA PRO A 43 -3.37 10.76 1.25
C PRO A 43 -3.71 10.30 2.66
N TYR A 44 -4.48 9.21 2.77
CA TYR A 44 -4.75 8.59 4.05
C TYR A 44 -3.38 8.12 4.50
N TYR A 45 -2.75 8.92 5.37
CA TYR A 45 -1.60 8.50 6.13
C TYR A 45 -2.07 7.26 6.87
N TRP A 46 -1.71 6.08 6.37
CA TRP A 46 -2.04 4.84 7.02
C TRP A 46 -1.35 4.87 8.38
N ALA A 47 -2.12 5.12 9.43
CA ALA A 47 -1.59 5.09 10.77
C ALA A 47 -1.10 3.66 11.01
N ASN A 48 0.15 3.50 11.46
CA ASN A 48 0.64 2.17 11.80
C ASN A 48 -0.28 1.54 12.85
N GLN A 49 -0.66 0.29 12.61
CA GLN A 49 -1.53 -0.47 13.48
C GLN A 49 -0.70 -1.55 14.16
N PRO A 50 -1.00 -1.90 15.43
CA PRO A 50 -0.33 -3.03 16.05
C PRO A 50 -0.62 -4.32 15.25
N PRO A 51 0.32 -5.29 15.23
CA PRO A 51 0.08 -6.56 14.57
C PRO A 51 -1.03 -7.34 15.27
N GLU A 52 -1.80 -8.07 14.48
CA GLU A 52 -2.80 -9.01 14.95
C GLU A 52 -2.13 -10.37 15.19
N ALA A 53 -2.20 -10.87 16.42
CA ALA A 53 -1.72 -12.19 16.77
C ALA A 53 -2.86 -13.21 16.66
N LEU A 54 -2.61 -14.34 15.99
CA LEU A 54 -3.56 -15.44 15.86
C LEU A 54 -3.40 -16.47 16.99
N ASN A 55 -4.12 -17.58 16.89
CA ASN A 55 -4.15 -18.62 17.91
C ASN A 55 -2.81 -19.38 17.98
N ILE A 56 -2.26 -19.52 19.20
CA ILE A 56 -1.06 -20.33 19.43
C ILE A 56 -1.39 -21.80 19.22
N THR A 57 -0.53 -22.49 18.48
CA THR A 57 -0.63 -23.93 18.21
C THR A 57 0.52 -24.67 18.90
N GLY A 58 0.22 -25.81 19.53
CA GLY A 58 1.19 -26.59 20.28
C GLY A 58 0.50 -27.57 21.24
N PRO A 59 1.27 -28.41 21.94
CA PRO A 59 0.74 -29.35 22.92
C PRO A 59 0.32 -28.65 24.23
N HIS A 60 -0.83 -29.01 24.77
CA HIS A 60 -1.33 -28.50 26.07
C HIS A 60 -0.89 -29.35 27.27
N TYR A 61 -0.30 -30.53 27.03
CA TYR A 61 0.16 -31.45 28.06
C TYR A 61 1.48 -32.07 27.64
N GLY A 62 2.37 -32.30 28.61
CA GLY A 62 3.71 -32.82 28.37
C GLY A 62 4.32 -33.48 29.59
N ARG A 63 5.55 -33.97 29.43
CA ARG A 63 6.38 -34.51 30.51
C ARG A 63 7.55 -33.55 30.78
N PRO A 64 7.92 -33.33 32.06
CA PRO A 64 9.10 -32.55 32.37
C PRO A 64 10.36 -33.08 31.66
N GLY A 65 11.23 -32.18 31.23
CA GLY A 65 12.47 -32.45 30.51
C GLY A 65 12.29 -32.75 29.01
N MET A 66 11.07 -32.80 28.49
CA MET A 66 10.81 -32.99 27.06
C MET A 66 10.65 -31.65 26.35
N LYS A 67 11.22 -31.55 25.15
CA LYS A 67 11.12 -30.35 24.32
C LYS A 67 9.82 -30.37 23.51
N TYR A 68 9.09 -29.26 23.57
CA TYR A 68 7.85 -29.04 22.83
C TYR A 68 7.97 -27.79 21.97
N THR A 69 7.31 -27.78 20.82
CA THR A 69 7.30 -26.65 19.89
C THR A 69 5.93 -26.00 19.88
N PHE A 70 5.94 -24.68 19.96
CA PHE A 70 4.77 -23.83 19.84
C PHE A 70 4.96 -22.89 18.65
N CYS A 71 3.88 -22.58 17.97
CA CYS A 71 3.89 -21.69 16.83
C CYS A 71 2.72 -20.71 16.90
N ILE A 72 2.96 -19.49 16.41
CA ILE A 72 1.94 -18.45 16.25
C ILE A 72 2.09 -17.83 14.87
N GLU A 73 0.97 -17.44 14.27
CA GLU A 73 0.94 -16.62 13.07
C GLU A 73 0.54 -15.20 13.50
N GLY A 74 1.26 -14.20 12.99
CA GLY A 74 0.97 -12.79 13.23
C GLY A 74 0.85 -12.06 11.91
N VAL A 75 -0.07 -11.10 11.83
CA VAL A 75 -0.33 -10.32 10.62
C VAL A 75 -0.25 -8.83 10.97
N ASP A 76 0.59 -8.09 10.27
CA ASP A 76 0.50 -6.63 10.22
C ASP A 76 -0.57 -6.24 9.20
N PRO A 77 -1.67 -5.56 9.59
CA PRO A 77 -2.76 -5.21 8.70
C PRO A 77 -2.47 -4.00 7.80
N GLY A 78 -1.27 -3.41 7.90
CA GLY A 78 -0.84 -2.31 7.06
C GLY A 78 -0.71 -2.68 5.58
N PRO A 79 -0.83 -1.70 4.68
CA PRO A 79 -0.83 -1.93 3.24
C PRO A 79 0.50 -2.51 2.73
N ASP A 80 1.59 -2.23 3.44
CA ASP A 80 2.94 -2.69 3.12
C ASP A 80 3.39 -3.90 3.96
N GLY A 81 2.62 -4.27 5.01
CA GLY A 81 2.92 -5.32 5.97
C GLY A 81 4.28 -5.13 6.68
N ASP A 82 4.29 -4.52 7.86
CA ASP A 82 5.54 -4.35 8.61
C ASP A 82 6.15 -5.69 9.05
N ALA A 83 7.49 -5.73 9.17
CA ALA A 83 8.21 -6.89 9.67
C ALA A 83 7.90 -7.14 11.15
N LEU A 84 7.67 -8.41 11.50
CA LEU A 84 7.24 -8.82 12.83
C LEU A 84 8.39 -9.39 13.65
N PHE A 85 8.31 -9.18 14.97
CA PHE A 85 9.19 -9.80 15.95
C PHE A 85 8.35 -10.51 17.01
N CYS A 86 8.76 -11.72 17.39
CA CYS A 86 8.03 -12.56 18.34
C CYS A 86 8.94 -12.92 19.52
N MET A 87 8.44 -12.78 20.75
CA MET A 87 9.10 -13.25 21.96
C MET A 87 8.19 -14.25 22.65
N TRP A 88 8.74 -15.39 23.02
CA TRP A 88 8.05 -16.42 23.80
C TRP A 88 8.47 -16.31 25.25
N ASP A 89 7.51 -16.01 26.12
CA ASP A 89 7.64 -16.20 27.57
C ASP A 89 7.17 -17.62 27.90
N TRP A 90 7.97 -18.35 28.67
CA TRP A 90 7.69 -19.75 29.02
C TRP A 90 7.15 -19.92 30.44
N ASP A 91 6.95 -18.82 31.18
CA ASP A 91 6.41 -18.80 32.55
C ASP A 91 7.23 -19.64 33.57
N ASP A 92 8.51 -19.89 33.26
CA ASP A 92 9.48 -20.52 34.16
C ASP A 92 10.67 -19.61 34.47
N GLY A 93 10.54 -18.32 34.12
CA GLY A 93 11.60 -17.32 34.20
C GLY A 93 12.51 -17.26 32.96
N ASN A 94 12.31 -18.12 31.96
CA ASN A 94 13.02 -18.06 30.68
C ASN A 94 12.14 -17.49 29.57
N ASN A 95 12.79 -16.89 28.57
CA ASN A 95 12.15 -16.45 27.32
C ASN A 95 13.13 -16.61 26.14
N THR A 96 12.65 -16.40 24.91
CA THR A 96 13.48 -16.49 23.69
C THR A 96 14.24 -15.22 23.33
N TRP A 97 14.03 -14.11 24.04
CA TRP A 97 14.17 -12.75 23.49
C TRP A 97 13.33 -12.55 22.20
N TRP A 98 13.44 -11.35 21.61
CA TRP A 98 12.81 -11.03 20.33
C TRP A 98 13.46 -11.83 19.20
N LEU A 99 12.70 -12.75 18.63
CA LEU A 99 13.02 -13.49 17.40
C LEU A 99 12.46 -12.72 16.20
N GLY A 100 13.14 -12.83 15.06
CA GLY A 100 12.74 -12.17 13.81
C GLY A 100 13.91 -11.46 13.12
N PRO A 101 13.64 -10.63 12.10
CA PRO A 101 12.31 -10.29 11.61
C PRO A 101 11.63 -11.47 10.89
N TYR A 102 10.30 -11.47 10.94
CA TYR A 102 9.42 -12.37 10.19
C TYR A 102 8.54 -11.57 9.24
N ASP A 103 8.15 -12.19 8.13
CA ASP A 103 7.18 -11.59 7.21
C ASP A 103 5.76 -11.65 7.83
N SER A 104 4.91 -10.69 7.49
CA SER A 104 3.49 -10.71 7.89
C SER A 104 2.81 -11.99 7.37
N GLY A 105 2.15 -12.74 8.26
CA GLY A 105 1.56 -14.05 7.98
C GLY A 105 2.53 -15.23 8.05
N GLU A 106 3.81 -15.02 8.40
CA GLU A 106 4.75 -16.10 8.61
C GLU A 106 4.50 -16.84 9.93
N MET A 107 4.67 -18.16 9.91
CA MET A 107 4.61 -18.99 11.11
C MET A 107 5.88 -18.82 11.96
N MET A 108 5.71 -18.22 13.13
CA MET A 108 6.79 -17.99 14.10
C MET A 108 6.76 -19.11 15.14
N CYS A 109 7.76 -20.00 15.12
CA CYS A 109 7.82 -21.15 16.02
C CYS A 109 9.02 -21.09 16.97
N ALA A 110 8.82 -21.47 18.22
CA ALA A 110 9.88 -21.69 19.19
C ALA A 110 9.64 -22.97 20.00
N SER A 111 10.71 -23.49 20.61
CA SER A 111 10.62 -24.73 21.38
C SER A 111 11.25 -24.60 22.75
N HIS A 112 10.58 -25.13 23.76
CA HIS A 112 11.02 -25.09 25.15
C HIS A 112 10.83 -26.42 25.88
N ALA A 113 11.49 -26.59 27.01
CA ALA A 113 11.34 -27.72 27.90
C ALA A 113 11.30 -27.24 29.35
N TRP A 114 10.26 -27.63 30.08
CA TRP A 114 10.14 -27.34 31.51
C TRP A 114 10.80 -28.45 32.32
N SER A 115 11.66 -28.09 33.28
CA SER A 115 12.34 -29.06 34.14
C SER A 115 11.45 -29.61 35.26
N GLU A 116 10.41 -28.88 35.63
CA GLU A 116 9.52 -29.19 36.74
C GLU A 116 8.09 -29.45 36.24
N GLU A 117 7.31 -30.19 37.03
CA GLU A 117 5.88 -30.38 36.77
C GLU A 117 5.12 -29.13 37.23
N GLY A 118 4.21 -28.64 36.39
CA GLY A 118 3.49 -27.39 36.66
C GLY A 118 2.48 -27.04 35.58
N THR A 119 1.80 -25.91 35.77
CA THR A 119 0.99 -25.24 34.75
C THR A 119 1.72 -23.96 34.39
N TYR A 120 1.88 -23.72 33.09
CA TYR A 120 2.61 -22.59 32.51
C TYR A 120 1.67 -21.90 31.51
N THR A 121 1.61 -20.58 31.52
CA THR A 121 0.64 -19.80 30.70
C THR A 121 1.27 -18.74 29.84
#